data_AF-U9UH28-F1
#
_entry.id   AF-U9UH28-F1
#
_cell.length_a   1.000
_cell.length_b   1.000
_cell.length_c   1.000
_cell.angle_alpha   90.00
_cell.angle_beta   90.00
_cell.angle_gamma   90.00
#
_symmetry.space_group_name_H-M   'P 1'
#
loop_
_entity.id
_entity.type
_entity.pdbx_description
1 polymer ?
#
loop_
_entity_poly.entity_id
_entity_poly.type
_entity_poly.pdbx_seq_one_letter_code
_entity_poly.pdbx_strand_id
1 'polypeptide(L)'
;IAETYYQSSQNELINLQQGNSQFKNQLIQIKEENLNLENELDDLQQKNFKFEQNNQNLRLNLAIQIKEFAEKENVFQTQIIDLQNEKQSLLVDNLTKQLEQNKQINQQVQIQVSQLKQEKFDLQKKLTQTEDNIQELKSQQESLTEQKEQLKNKLSQSQVNCEQIEQEKIRLRNMVKGLSQEQKLTIKLKTKLEKEIAQLEQKLIIEEQIKMRLTQALQIKDDKINELEKKLVTLDQERIKQLKDKEKELSKIEKELINKLTSGENTKEIHKEKEAKQKEMNELQQELSRISASYNANRKKRILNQVNNFLKVKGDFLTLQEEAIKKLQNCCNHLESSINKEKDTIGSIEDIKTSKFIDKYTKEFQSILVKYNDGLLELNKNYYSLKNVVQENKELEVYLMIEIFLS
;
A
#
# COMPACT_ATOMS: atom_id res chain seq x y z
N ILE A 1 140.26 -79.90 -79.47
CA ILE A 1 138.84 -79.85 -79.92
C ILE A 1 137.91 -80.48 -78.88
N ALA A 2 138.20 -81.69 -78.35
CA ALA A 2 137.36 -82.34 -77.33
C ALA A 2 137.29 -81.59 -75.97
N GLU A 3 138.42 -81.04 -75.48
CA GLU A 3 138.50 -80.29 -74.22
C GLU A 3 137.61 -79.03 -74.20
N THR A 4 137.58 -78.31 -75.33
CA THR A 4 136.83 -77.06 -75.50
C THR A 4 135.32 -77.29 -75.53
N TYR A 5 134.87 -78.42 -76.07
CA TYR A 5 133.46 -78.82 -76.08
C TYR A 5 132.96 -79.21 -74.68
N TYR A 6 133.80 -79.87 -73.88
CA TYR A 6 133.45 -80.29 -72.51
C TYR A 6 133.28 -79.09 -71.57
N GLN A 7 134.19 -78.12 -71.62
CA GLN A 7 134.11 -76.88 -70.83
C GLN A 7 132.91 -76.01 -71.21
N SER A 8 132.59 -75.90 -72.51
CA SER A 8 131.40 -75.17 -72.97
C SER A 8 130.11 -75.80 -72.44
N SER A 9 130.01 -77.13 -72.49
CA SER A 9 128.81 -77.85 -72.05
C SER A 9 128.63 -77.82 -70.52
N GLN A 10 129.72 -77.85 -69.74
CA GLN A 10 129.64 -77.67 -68.28
C GLN A 10 129.20 -76.25 -67.88
N ASN A 11 129.70 -75.20 -68.55
CA ASN A 11 129.27 -73.83 -68.29
C ASN A 11 127.79 -73.61 -68.64
N GLU A 12 127.30 -74.23 -69.71
CA GLU A 12 125.90 -74.19 -70.10
C GLU A 12 125.00 -74.90 -69.06
N LEU A 13 125.45 -76.04 -68.52
CA LEU A 13 124.75 -76.75 -67.45
C LEU A 13 124.70 -75.94 -66.15
N ILE A 14 125.79 -75.27 -65.76
CA ILE A 14 125.86 -74.42 -64.57
C ILE A 14 124.92 -73.21 -64.72
N ASN A 15 124.91 -72.56 -65.89
CA ASN A 15 124.00 -71.45 -66.17
C ASN A 15 122.53 -71.88 -66.14
N LEU A 16 122.21 -73.06 -66.68
CA LEU A 16 120.86 -73.64 -66.59
C LEU A 16 120.47 -73.98 -65.14
N GLN A 17 121.39 -74.48 -64.33
CA GLN A 17 121.14 -74.75 -62.90
C GLN A 17 120.92 -73.46 -62.10
N GLN A 18 121.71 -72.41 -62.36
CA GLN A 18 121.52 -71.10 -61.73
C GLN A 18 120.20 -70.46 -62.14
N GLY A 19 119.86 -70.48 -63.44
CA GLY A 19 118.58 -69.99 -63.94
C GLY A 19 117.40 -70.74 -63.33
N ASN A 20 117.48 -72.08 -63.24
CA ASN A 20 116.44 -72.89 -62.62
C ASN A 20 116.30 -72.60 -61.11
N SER A 21 117.41 -72.37 -60.40
CA SER A 21 117.36 -71.95 -58.99
C SER A 21 116.73 -70.55 -58.82
N GLN A 22 117.01 -69.61 -59.72
CA GLN A 22 116.41 -68.27 -59.67
C GLN A 22 114.90 -68.31 -59.95
N PHE A 23 114.47 -69.04 -60.98
CA PHE A 23 113.06 -69.25 -61.26
C PHE A 23 112.33 -69.92 -60.09
N LYS A 24 112.95 -70.93 -59.46
CA LYS A 24 112.36 -71.60 -58.30
C LYS A 24 112.19 -70.65 -57.11
N ASN A 25 113.16 -69.77 -56.84
CA ASN A 25 113.07 -68.78 -55.77
C ASN A 25 111.98 -67.73 -56.06
N GLN A 26 111.88 -67.23 -57.29
CA GLN A 26 110.79 -66.34 -57.69
C GLN A 26 109.42 -67.01 -57.56
N LEU A 27 109.31 -68.29 -57.91
CA LEU A 27 108.07 -69.04 -57.80
C LEU A 27 107.65 -69.27 -56.34
N ILE A 28 108.61 -69.44 -55.42
CA ILE A 28 108.36 -69.51 -53.97
C ILE A 28 107.87 -68.16 -53.45
N GLN A 29 108.54 -67.06 -53.82
CA GLN A 29 108.16 -65.71 -53.40
C GLN A 29 106.75 -65.33 -53.89
N ILE A 30 106.41 -65.63 -55.15
CA ILE A 30 105.06 -65.40 -55.69
C ILE A 30 104.00 -66.22 -54.93
N LYS A 31 104.32 -67.45 -54.54
CA LYS A 31 103.40 -68.27 -53.74
C LYS A 31 103.19 -67.72 -52.33
N GLU A 32 104.25 -67.23 -51.69
CA GLU A 32 104.15 -66.58 -50.37
C GLU A 32 103.36 -65.26 -50.44
N GLU A 33 103.60 -64.44 -51.47
CA GLU A 33 102.83 -63.22 -51.71
C GLU A 33 101.35 -63.51 -51.99
N ASN A 34 101.05 -64.52 -52.82
CA ASN A 34 99.67 -64.93 -53.08
C ASN A 34 98.97 -65.45 -51.82
N LEU A 35 99.66 -66.24 -50.99
CA LEU A 35 99.10 -66.74 -49.73
C LEU A 35 98.81 -65.59 -48.75
N ASN A 36 99.69 -64.57 -48.69
CA ASN A 36 99.46 -63.38 -47.87
C ASN A 36 98.26 -62.56 -48.38
N LEU A 37 98.13 -62.39 -49.70
CA LEU A 37 96.98 -61.70 -50.31
C LEU A 37 95.66 -62.45 -50.08
N GLU A 38 95.68 -63.79 -50.12
CA GLU A 38 94.50 -64.63 -49.87
C GLU A 38 94.04 -64.49 -48.41
N ASN A 39 94.97 -64.50 -47.44
CA ASN A 39 94.66 -64.24 -46.03
C ASN A 39 94.12 -62.82 -45.80
N GLU A 40 94.68 -61.80 -46.45
CA GLU A 40 94.20 -60.42 -46.33
C GLU A 40 92.81 -60.25 -46.95
N LEU A 41 92.53 -60.94 -48.05
CA LEU A 41 91.21 -60.97 -48.67
C LEU A 41 90.17 -61.62 -47.75
N ASP A 42 90.49 -62.75 -47.12
CA ASP A 42 89.61 -63.43 -46.15
C ASP A 42 89.29 -62.53 -44.94
N ASP A 43 90.30 -61.85 -44.39
CA ASP A 43 90.13 -60.89 -43.30
C ASP A 43 89.22 -59.72 -43.69
N LEU A 44 89.38 -59.19 -44.90
CA LEU A 44 88.53 -58.11 -45.43
C LEU A 44 87.09 -58.59 -45.65
N GLN A 45 86.90 -59.80 -46.16
CA GLN A 45 85.56 -60.39 -46.34
C GLN A 45 84.85 -60.58 -45.00
N GLN A 46 85.54 -61.08 -43.96
CA GLN A 46 84.98 -61.22 -42.62
C GLN A 46 84.60 -59.86 -42.02
N LYS A 47 85.47 -58.85 -42.14
CA LYS A 47 85.18 -57.47 -41.69
C LYS A 47 83.96 -56.90 -42.42
N ASN A 48 83.86 -57.10 -43.73
CA ASN A 48 82.73 -56.61 -44.53
C ASN A 48 81.42 -57.30 -44.14
N PHE A 49 81.44 -58.63 -43.93
CA PHE A 49 80.26 -59.36 -43.45
C PHE A 49 79.78 -58.85 -42.08
N LYS A 50 80.71 -58.58 -41.15
CA LYS A 50 80.39 -58.00 -39.84
C LYS A 50 79.83 -56.57 -39.95
N PHE A 51 80.35 -55.77 -40.88
CA PHE A 51 79.83 -54.43 -41.15
C PHE A 51 78.41 -54.47 -41.72
N GLU A 52 78.13 -55.38 -42.66
CA GLU A 52 76.80 -55.59 -43.22
C GLU A 52 75.79 -55.98 -42.14
N GLN A 53 76.15 -56.92 -41.24
CA GLN A 53 75.31 -57.29 -40.10
C GLN A 53 75.02 -56.10 -39.16
N ASN A 54 76.04 -55.31 -38.83
CA ASN A 54 75.86 -54.12 -38.00
C ASN A 54 74.93 -53.10 -38.65
N ASN A 55 75.05 -52.90 -39.97
CA ASN A 55 74.22 -51.97 -40.73
C ASN A 55 72.75 -52.47 -40.80
N GLN A 56 72.54 -53.78 -40.98
CA GLN A 56 71.20 -54.37 -40.94
C GLN A 56 70.55 -54.21 -39.56
N ASN A 57 71.29 -54.45 -38.47
CA ASN A 57 70.79 -54.24 -37.11
C ASN A 57 70.41 -52.77 -36.84
N LEU A 58 71.22 -51.82 -37.33
CA LEU A 58 70.91 -50.39 -37.21
C LEU A 58 69.63 -50.01 -37.98
N ARG A 59 69.47 -50.51 -39.21
CA ARG A 59 68.25 -50.28 -40.00
C ARG A 59 67.01 -50.84 -39.31
N LEU A 60 67.11 -52.05 -38.74
CA LEU A 60 66.02 -52.66 -38.00
C LEU A 60 65.64 -51.83 -36.76
N ASN A 61 66.62 -51.41 -35.96
CA ASN A 61 66.38 -50.58 -34.78
C ASN A 61 65.75 -49.23 -35.13
N LEU A 62 66.20 -48.59 -36.22
CA LEU A 62 65.60 -47.35 -36.70
C LEU A 62 64.15 -47.56 -37.16
N ALA A 63 63.86 -48.66 -37.89
CA ALA A 63 62.50 -48.97 -38.33
C ALA A 63 61.55 -49.21 -37.15
N ILE A 64 62.03 -49.90 -36.10
CA ILE A 64 61.26 -50.10 -34.86
C ILE A 64 60.94 -48.75 -34.20
N GLN A 65 61.94 -47.88 -34.03
CA GLN A 65 61.72 -46.56 -33.44
C GLN A 65 60.75 -45.70 -34.24
N ILE A 66 60.87 -45.68 -35.57
CA ILE A 66 59.94 -44.95 -36.44
C ILE A 66 58.50 -45.44 -36.25
N LYS A 67 58.32 -46.76 -36.17
CA LYS A 67 57.00 -47.35 -35.92
C LYS A 67 56.44 -46.96 -34.56
N GLU A 68 57.26 -47.04 -33.49
CA GLU A 68 56.85 -46.62 -32.15
C GLU A 68 56.49 -45.13 -32.08
N PHE A 69 57.23 -44.26 -32.77
CA PHE A 69 56.91 -42.84 -32.88
C PHE A 69 55.60 -42.61 -33.64
N ALA A 70 55.38 -43.29 -34.76
CA ALA A 70 54.15 -43.17 -35.54
C ALA A 70 52.92 -43.65 -34.74
N GLU A 71 53.05 -44.74 -33.97
CA GLU A 71 51.98 -45.23 -33.09
C GLU A 71 51.65 -44.21 -31.99
N LYS A 72 52.66 -43.63 -31.34
CA LYS A 72 52.47 -42.58 -30.33
C LYS A 72 51.85 -41.32 -30.93
N GLU A 73 52.30 -40.90 -32.11
CA GLU A 73 51.76 -39.76 -32.83
C GLU A 73 50.27 -39.95 -33.13
N ASN A 74 49.88 -41.12 -33.65
CA ASN A 74 48.48 -41.45 -33.91
C ASN A 74 47.63 -41.38 -32.64
N VAL A 75 48.10 -41.94 -31.52
CA VAL A 75 47.39 -41.87 -30.23
C VAL A 75 47.20 -40.41 -29.77
N PHE A 76 48.25 -39.59 -29.88
CA PHE A 76 48.15 -38.18 -29.50
C PHE A 76 47.20 -37.41 -30.43
N GLN A 77 47.21 -37.68 -31.74
CA GLN A 77 46.28 -37.06 -32.67
C GLN A 77 44.82 -37.40 -32.34
N THR A 78 44.52 -38.67 -32.00
CA THR A 78 43.18 -39.06 -31.54
C THR A 78 42.78 -38.31 -30.28
N GLN A 79 43.65 -38.24 -29.26
CA GLN A 79 43.38 -37.51 -28.02
C GLN A 79 43.12 -36.01 -28.27
N ILE A 80 43.86 -35.39 -29.20
CA ILE A 80 43.64 -33.99 -29.59
C ILE A 80 42.24 -33.80 -30.19
N ILE A 81 41.82 -34.70 -31.07
CA ILE A 81 40.49 -34.65 -31.70
C ILE A 81 39.39 -34.81 -30.64
N ASP A 82 39.53 -35.77 -29.73
CA ASP A 82 38.54 -36.02 -28.68
C ASP A 82 38.39 -34.80 -27.75
N LEU A 83 39.50 -34.20 -27.31
CA LEU A 83 39.48 -32.99 -26.48
C LEU A 83 38.87 -31.78 -27.22
N GLN A 84 39.11 -31.66 -28.53
CA GLN A 84 38.50 -30.60 -29.33
C GLN A 84 36.98 -30.78 -29.46
N ASN A 85 36.52 -32.02 -29.64
CA ASN A 85 35.10 -32.35 -29.71
C ASN A 85 34.40 -32.12 -28.36
N GLU A 86 35.02 -32.54 -27.25
CA GLU A 86 34.51 -32.32 -25.90
C GLU A 86 34.41 -30.82 -25.58
N LYS A 87 35.46 -30.04 -25.91
CA LYS A 87 35.44 -28.58 -25.80
C LYS A 87 34.30 -27.95 -26.59
N GLN A 88 34.08 -28.40 -27.83
CA GLN A 88 33.04 -27.84 -28.69
C GLN A 88 31.64 -28.12 -28.15
N SER A 89 31.37 -29.35 -27.69
CA SER A 89 30.08 -29.71 -27.10
C SER A 89 29.78 -28.95 -25.81
N LEU A 90 30.74 -28.87 -24.87
CA LEU A 90 30.55 -28.19 -23.60
C LEU A 90 30.36 -26.67 -23.73
N LEU A 91 31.17 -26.00 -24.56
CA LEU A 91 31.07 -24.55 -24.73
C LEU A 91 29.84 -24.18 -25.56
N VAL A 92 29.64 -24.79 -26.72
CA VAL A 92 28.63 -24.30 -27.67
C VAL A 92 27.23 -24.65 -27.21
N ASP A 93 26.96 -25.88 -26.79
CA ASP A 93 25.58 -26.27 -26.45
C ASP A 93 25.12 -25.64 -25.13
N ASN A 94 26.00 -25.56 -24.13
CA ASN A 94 25.63 -25.04 -22.82
C ASN A 94 25.50 -23.51 -22.83
N LEU A 95 26.47 -22.78 -23.41
CA LEU A 95 26.39 -21.31 -23.50
C LEU A 95 25.25 -20.86 -24.41
N THR A 96 24.99 -21.56 -25.51
CA THR A 96 23.87 -21.20 -26.41
C THR A 96 22.53 -21.41 -25.71
N LYS A 97 22.35 -22.51 -24.97
CA LYS A 97 21.13 -22.74 -24.16
C LYS A 97 20.96 -21.69 -23.07
N GLN A 98 22.02 -21.36 -22.34
CA GLN A 98 21.96 -20.30 -21.31
C GLN A 98 21.63 -18.94 -21.91
N LEU A 99 22.19 -18.60 -23.07
CA LEU A 99 21.91 -17.34 -23.76
C LEU A 99 20.44 -17.25 -24.18
N GLU A 100 19.87 -18.35 -24.70
CA GLU A 100 18.48 -18.40 -25.11
C GLU A 100 17.53 -18.31 -23.91
N GLN A 101 17.83 -19.02 -22.82
CA GLN A 101 17.10 -18.89 -21.55
C GLN A 101 17.13 -17.45 -21.02
N ASN A 102 18.30 -16.80 -21.03
CA ASN A 102 18.44 -15.41 -20.60
C ASN A 102 17.62 -14.45 -21.47
N LYS A 103 17.55 -14.67 -22.78
CA LYS A 103 16.67 -13.89 -23.67
C LYS A 103 15.20 -14.04 -23.31
N GLN A 104 14.74 -15.27 -23.07
CA GLN A 104 13.35 -15.55 -22.69
C GLN A 104 13.01 -14.91 -21.34
N ILE A 105 13.88 -15.04 -20.35
CA ILE A 105 13.72 -14.40 -19.03
C ILE A 105 13.64 -12.88 -19.20
N ASN A 106 14.52 -12.27 -20.00
CA ASN A 106 14.49 -10.83 -20.24
C ASN A 106 13.19 -10.37 -20.89
N GLN A 107 12.66 -11.12 -21.85
CA GLN A 107 11.36 -10.83 -22.47
C GLN A 107 10.23 -10.89 -21.45
N GLN A 108 10.23 -11.93 -20.59
CA GLN A 108 9.23 -12.08 -19.54
C GLN A 108 9.30 -10.94 -18.52
N VAL A 109 10.50 -10.53 -18.12
CA VAL A 109 10.72 -9.38 -17.24
C VAL A 109 10.21 -8.08 -17.89
N GLN A 110 10.47 -7.85 -19.18
CA GLN A 110 9.95 -6.66 -19.88
C GLN A 110 8.42 -6.63 -19.92
N ILE A 111 7.77 -7.77 -20.11
CA ILE A 111 6.30 -7.87 -20.09
C ILE A 111 5.78 -7.50 -18.70
N GLN A 112 6.34 -8.06 -17.63
CA GLN A 112 5.96 -7.73 -16.26
C GLN A 112 6.18 -6.25 -15.93
N VAL A 113 7.31 -5.67 -16.34
CA VAL A 113 7.60 -4.24 -16.17
C VAL A 113 6.56 -3.37 -16.88
N SER A 114 6.12 -3.78 -18.07
CA SER A 114 5.10 -3.05 -18.83
C SER A 114 3.73 -3.13 -18.16
N GLN A 115 3.35 -4.30 -17.63
CA GLN A 115 2.12 -4.49 -16.85
C GLN A 115 2.12 -3.63 -15.59
N LEU A 116 3.20 -3.65 -14.81
CA LEU A 116 3.34 -2.83 -13.60
C LEU A 116 3.29 -1.33 -13.90
N LYS A 117 3.84 -0.88 -15.04
CA LYS A 117 3.72 0.52 -15.47
C LYS A 117 2.27 0.91 -15.76
N GLN A 118 1.50 0.01 -16.37
CA GLN A 118 0.09 0.25 -16.65
C GLN A 118 -0.74 0.30 -15.36
N GLU A 119 -0.54 -0.67 -14.46
CA GLU A 119 -1.23 -0.69 -13.16
C GLU A 119 -0.92 0.57 -12.34
N LYS A 120 0.34 1.03 -12.33
CA LYS A 120 0.73 2.30 -11.70
C LYS A 120 -0.05 3.48 -12.28
N PHE A 121 -0.19 3.55 -13.60
CA PHE A 121 -0.94 4.63 -14.26
C PHE A 121 -2.42 4.59 -13.89
N ASP A 122 -3.04 3.42 -13.88
CA ASP A 122 -4.46 3.25 -13.55
C ASP A 122 -4.75 3.59 -12.08
N LEU A 123 -3.87 3.19 -11.16
CA LEU A 123 -3.96 3.56 -9.75
C LEU A 123 -3.81 5.08 -9.55
N GLN A 124 -2.88 5.72 -10.26
CA GLN A 124 -2.69 7.15 -10.17
C GLN A 124 -3.91 7.93 -10.68
N LYS A 125 -4.55 7.45 -11.76
CA LYS A 125 -5.81 8.03 -12.25
C LYS A 125 -6.94 7.92 -11.22
N LYS A 126 -7.09 6.76 -10.58
CA LYS A 126 -8.08 6.56 -9.50
C LYS A 126 -7.80 7.50 -8.31
N LEU A 127 -6.53 7.68 -7.94
CA LEU A 127 -6.12 8.55 -6.84
C LEU A 127 -6.53 10.00 -7.07
N THR A 128 -6.23 10.54 -8.27
CA THR A 128 -6.60 11.90 -8.65
C THR A 128 -8.13 12.09 -8.61
N GLN A 129 -8.89 11.12 -9.13
CA GLN A 129 -10.35 11.19 -9.09
C GLN A 129 -10.91 11.19 -7.65
N THR A 130 -10.30 10.41 -6.74
CA THR A 130 -10.68 10.43 -5.32
C THR A 130 -10.36 11.78 -4.67
N GLU A 131 -9.25 12.41 -5.01
CA GLU A 131 -8.89 13.75 -4.50
C GLU A 131 -9.89 14.82 -4.93
N ASP A 132 -10.29 14.80 -6.21
CA ASP A 132 -11.29 15.72 -6.74
C ASP A 132 -12.63 15.58 -5.99
N ASN A 133 -13.08 14.34 -5.77
CA ASN A 133 -14.31 14.05 -5.01
C ASN A 133 -14.23 14.56 -3.56
N ILE A 134 -13.09 14.39 -2.88
CA ILE A 134 -12.89 14.90 -1.51
C ILE A 134 -13.01 16.43 -1.49
N GLN A 135 -12.44 17.11 -2.49
CA GLN A 135 -12.46 18.57 -2.55
C GLN A 135 -13.87 19.11 -2.84
N GLU A 136 -14.64 18.44 -3.70
CA GLU A 136 -16.04 18.76 -3.93
C GLU A 136 -16.87 18.62 -2.65
N LEU A 137 -16.72 17.51 -1.93
CA LEU A 137 -17.44 17.27 -0.67
C LEU A 137 -17.13 18.32 0.40
N LYS A 138 -15.87 18.77 0.51
CA LYS A 138 -15.49 19.87 1.41
C LYS A 138 -16.20 21.17 1.06
N SER A 139 -16.25 21.51 -0.23
CA SER A 139 -16.91 22.71 -0.72
C SER A 139 -18.43 22.68 -0.43
N GLN A 140 -19.07 21.52 -0.59
CA GLN A 140 -20.47 21.31 -0.23
C GLN A 140 -20.71 21.45 1.29
N GLN A 141 -19.82 20.91 2.13
CA GLN A 141 -19.90 21.02 3.59
C GLN A 141 -19.82 22.48 4.05
N GLU A 142 -18.91 23.26 3.48
CA GLU A 142 -18.72 24.69 3.82
C GLU A 142 -19.97 25.50 3.45
N SER A 143 -20.51 25.33 2.24
CA SER A 143 -21.74 26.00 1.80
C SER A 143 -22.95 25.68 2.70
N LEU A 144 -23.11 24.40 3.10
CA LEU A 144 -24.19 24.00 4.00
C LEU A 144 -24.03 24.61 5.40
N THR A 145 -22.80 24.74 5.88
CA THR A 145 -22.49 25.35 7.19
C THR A 145 -22.89 26.83 7.19
N GLU A 146 -22.59 27.55 6.13
CA GLU A 146 -22.94 28.98 6.00
C GLU A 146 -24.46 29.19 5.93
N GLN A 147 -25.17 28.35 5.16
CA GLN A 147 -26.64 28.37 5.11
C GLN A 147 -27.29 28.09 6.48
N LYS A 148 -26.73 27.15 7.25
CA LYS A 148 -27.21 26.83 8.60
C LYS A 148 -27.13 28.05 9.52
N GLU A 149 -26.01 28.78 9.49
CA GLU A 149 -25.82 29.95 10.34
C GLU A 149 -26.81 31.08 9.96
N GLN A 150 -27.04 31.30 8.66
CA GLN A 150 -28.04 32.27 8.21
C GLN A 150 -29.46 31.93 8.69
N LEU A 151 -29.84 30.64 8.65
CA LEU A 151 -31.14 30.19 9.15
C LEU A 151 -31.27 30.38 10.66
N LYS A 152 -30.21 30.11 11.42
CA LYS A 152 -30.17 30.30 12.87
C LYS A 152 -30.38 31.76 13.27
N ASN A 153 -29.78 32.69 12.55
CA ASN A 153 -29.97 34.13 12.77
C ASN A 153 -31.41 34.57 12.48
N LYS A 154 -32.01 34.09 11.37
CA LYS A 154 -33.42 34.36 11.04
C LYS A 154 -34.37 33.82 12.11
N LEU A 155 -34.09 32.62 12.64
CA LEU A 155 -34.89 32.02 13.71
C LEU A 155 -34.85 32.85 14.99
N SER A 156 -33.67 33.32 15.40
CA SER A 156 -33.51 34.19 16.57
C SER A 156 -34.29 35.49 16.43
N GLN A 157 -34.24 36.12 15.25
CA GLN A 157 -35.01 37.34 15.00
C GLN A 157 -36.53 37.11 15.08
N SER A 158 -37.01 36.00 14.52
CA SER A 158 -38.43 35.64 14.58
C SER A 158 -38.91 35.43 16.02
N GLN A 159 -38.09 34.80 16.89
CA GLN A 159 -38.40 34.64 18.30
C GLN A 159 -38.58 35.98 19.03
N VAL A 160 -37.67 36.92 18.82
CA VAL A 160 -37.75 38.28 19.41
C VAL A 160 -39.01 39.01 18.94
N ASN A 161 -39.35 38.90 17.65
CA ASN A 161 -40.53 39.53 17.09
C ASN A 161 -41.83 38.97 17.72
N CYS A 162 -41.93 37.65 17.91
CA CYS A 162 -43.09 37.03 18.57
C CYS A 162 -43.27 37.53 20.00
N GLU A 163 -42.19 37.58 20.79
CA GLU A 163 -42.23 38.07 22.17
C GLU A 163 -42.72 39.53 22.25
N GLN A 164 -42.24 40.39 21.35
CA GLN A 164 -42.68 41.79 21.29
C GLN A 164 -44.18 41.92 20.97
N ILE A 165 -44.69 41.10 20.04
CA ILE A 165 -46.11 41.09 19.67
C ILE A 165 -46.98 40.64 20.85
N GLU A 166 -46.55 39.61 21.60
CA GLU A 166 -47.28 39.16 22.79
C GLU A 166 -47.38 40.24 23.86
N GLN A 167 -46.28 40.95 24.12
CA GLN A 167 -46.26 42.04 25.10
C GLN A 167 -47.21 43.19 24.71
N GLU A 168 -47.20 43.61 23.45
CA GLU A 168 -48.09 44.69 22.98
C GLU A 168 -49.56 44.25 23.01
N LYS A 169 -49.87 42.98 22.71
CA LYS A 169 -51.22 42.41 22.83
C LYS A 169 -51.76 42.53 24.27
N ILE A 170 -50.93 42.24 25.27
CA ILE A 170 -51.29 42.38 26.70
C ILE A 170 -51.57 43.85 27.04
N ARG A 171 -50.70 44.76 26.60
CA ARG A 171 -50.84 46.21 26.81
C ARG A 171 -52.15 46.77 26.25
N LEU A 172 -52.45 46.46 24.99
CA LEU A 172 -53.68 46.92 24.33
C LEU A 172 -54.94 46.37 24.99
N ARG A 173 -54.95 45.09 25.41
CA ARG A 173 -56.07 44.51 26.18
C ARG A 173 -56.33 45.26 27.48
N ASN A 174 -55.27 45.64 28.20
CA ASN A 174 -55.39 46.43 29.43
C ASN A 174 -55.96 47.83 29.16
N MET A 175 -55.54 48.49 28.09
CA MET A 175 -56.10 49.79 27.67
C MET A 175 -57.58 49.71 27.30
N VAL A 176 -57.99 48.69 26.52
CA VAL A 176 -59.42 48.47 26.19
C VAL A 176 -60.25 48.26 27.44
N LYS A 177 -59.73 47.51 28.42
CA LYS A 177 -60.40 47.27 29.71
C LYS A 177 -60.59 48.56 30.52
N GLY A 178 -59.57 49.42 30.56
CA GLY A 178 -59.65 50.74 31.21
C GLY A 178 -60.62 51.69 30.51
N LEU A 179 -60.59 51.75 29.18
CA LEU A 179 -61.50 52.60 28.38
C LEU A 179 -62.95 52.12 28.47
N SER A 180 -63.21 50.82 28.67
CA SER A 180 -64.55 50.27 28.89
C SER A 180 -65.24 50.82 30.15
N GLN A 181 -64.52 51.51 31.05
CA GLN A 181 -65.05 52.16 32.24
C GLN A 181 -65.48 53.63 31.99
N GLU A 182 -65.07 54.27 30.89
CA GLU A 182 -65.48 55.64 30.51
C GLU A 182 -66.47 55.60 29.33
N GLN A 183 -67.72 56.04 29.54
CA GLN A 183 -68.88 55.50 28.80
C GLN A 183 -69.31 56.21 27.50
N LYS A 184 -68.55 57.12 26.89
CA LYS A 184 -69.07 57.83 25.67
C LYS A 184 -68.11 58.13 24.51
N LEU A 185 -66.79 57.96 24.67
CA LEU A 185 -65.82 58.03 23.56
C LEU A 185 -65.49 56.64 22.95
N THR A 186 -66.20 55.60 23.40
CA THR A 186 -65.64 54.26 23.61
C THR A 186 -65.85 53.29 22.46
N ILE A 187 -66.95 53.37 21.70
CA ILE A 187 -67.33 52.32 20.73
C ILE A 187 -66.44 52.35 19.46
N LYS A 188 -66.10 53.53 18.95
CA LYS A 188 -65.31 53.70 17.71
C LYS A 188 -63.83 53.37 17.92
N LEU A 189 -63.26 53.73 19.08
CA LEU A 189 -61.92 53.35 19.50
C LEU A 189 -61.83 51.84 19.80
N LYS A 190 -62.83 51.29 20.49
CA LYS A 190 -62.92 49.85 20.79
C LYS A 190 -62.94 49.00 19.51
N THR A 191 -63.81 49.34 18.56
CA THR A 191 -63.89 48.64 17.26
C THR A 191 -62.61 48.78 16.42
N LYS A 192 -61.86 49.88 16.56
CA LYS A 192 -60.55 50.04 15.92
C LYS A 192 -59.50 49.13 16.56
N LEU A 193 -59.45 49.06 17.89
CA LEU A 193 -58.53 48.20 18.65
C LEU A 193 -58.84 46.71 18.46
N GLU A 194 -60.12 46.31 18.40
CA GLU A 194 -60.52 44.92 18.12
C GLU A 194 -60.06 44.47 16.72
N LYS A 195 -60.14 45.35 15.71
CA LYS A 195 -59.61 45.06 14.37
C LYS A 195 -58.08 44.91 14.38
N GLU A 196 -57.38 45.76 15.14
CA GLU A 196 -55.92 45.71 15.24
C GLU A 196 -55.44 44.45 15.97
N ILE A 197 -56.14 44.02 17.03
CA ILE A 197 -55.91 42.75 17.72
C ILE A 197 -56.09 41.56 16.77
N ALA A 198 -57.16 41.55 15.97
CA ALA A 198 -57.40 40.48 15.01
C ALA A 198 -56.31 40.41 13.92
N GLN A 199 -55.79 41.56 13.47
CA GLN A 199 -54.66 41.61 12.54
C GLN A 199 -53.36 41.08 13.16
N LEU A 200 -53.10 41.40 14.43
CA LEU A 200 -51.94 40.88 15.15
C LEU A 200 -52.05 39.36 15.38
N GLU A 201 -53.24 38.83 15.66
CA GLU A 201 -53.45 37.38 15.78
C GLU A 201 -53.17 36.63 14.47
N GLN A 202 -53.59 37.19 13.33
CA GLN A 202 -53.25 36.62 12.02
C GLN A 202 -51.73 36.66 11.73
N LYS A 203 -51.06 37.77 12.07
CA LYS A 203 -49.59 37.86 11.92
C LYS A 203 -48.86 36.84 12.80
N LEU A 204 -49.32 36.64 14.04
CA LEU A 204 -48.74 35.65 14.95
C LEU A 204 -48.83 34.23 14.39
N ILE A 205 -49.99 33.85 13.84
CA ILE A 205 -50.18 32.52 13.21
C ILE A 205 -49.20 32.33 12.05
N ILE A 206 -49.02 33.35 11.20
CA ILE A 206 -48.07 33.29 10.08
C ILE A 206 -46.64 33.13 10.59
N GLU A 207 -46.25 33.88 11.62
CA GLU A 207 -44.91 33.84 12.19
C GLU A 207 -44.59 32.49 12.85
N GLU A 208 -45.55 31.88 13.56
CA GLU A 208 -45.42 30.53 14.10
C GLU A 208 -45.23 29.47 13.00
N GLN A 209 -45.95 29.61 11.88
CA GLN A 209 -45.76 28.72 10.72
C GLN A 209 -44.38 28.87 10.08
N ILE A 210 -43.87 30.10 9.98
CA ILE A 210 -42.50 30.36 9.49
C ILE A 210 -41.48 29.71 10.43
N LYS A 211 -41.62 29.89 11.75
CA LYS A 211 -40.76 29.26 12.76
C LYS A 211 -40.73 27.75 12.59
N MET A 212 -41.91 27.10 12.45
CA MET A 212 -41.99 25.66 12.28
C MET A 212 -41.26 25.17 11.01
N ARG A 213 -41.44 25.86 9.87
CA ARG A 213 -40.76 25.51 8.61
C ARG A 213 -39.24 25.68 8.70
N LEU A 214 -38.77 26.74 9.36
CA LEU A 214 -37.34 26.98 9.56
C LEU A 214 -36.70 25.89 10.42
N THR A 215 -37.37 25.46 11.49
CA THR A 215 -36.90 24.36 12.34
C THR A 215 -36.76 23.06 11.55
N GLN A 216 -37.75 22.73 10.70
CA GLN A 216 -37.68 21.55 9.84
C GLN A 216 -36.54 21.63 8.83
N ALA A 217 -36.35 22.80 8.21
CA ALA A 217 -35.26 23.00 7.25
C ALA A 217 -33.88 22.87 7.89
N LEU A 218 -33.70 23.39 9.11
CA LEU A 218 -32.47 23.24 9.89
C LEU A 218 -32.18 21.76 10.21
N GLN A 219 -33.20 21.00 10.62
CA GLN A 219 -33.04 19.58 10.91
C GLN A 219 -32.57 18.79 9.68
N ILE A 220 -33.19 19.02 8.52
CA ILE A 220 -32.80 18.37 7.25
C ILE A 220 -31.34 18.69 6.88
N LYS A 221 -30.90 19.94 7.08
CA LYS A 221 -29.53 20.37 6.80
C LYS A 221 -28.54 19.68 7.73
N ASP A 222 -28.87 19.56 9.01
CA ASP A 222 -28.03 18.87 10.01
C ASP A 222 -27.88 17.38 9.70
N ASP A 223 -28.98 16.71 9.35
CA ASP A 223 -28.94 15.30 8.95
C ASP A 223 -28.06 15.10 7.71
N LYS A 224 -28.11 16.04 6.74
CA LYS A 224 -27.28 15.97 5.54
C LYS A 224 -25.79 16.20 5.83
N ILE A 225 -25.46 17.16 6.69
CA ILE A 225 -24.08 17.41 7.13
C ILE A 225 -23.54 16.15 7.82
N ASN A 226 -24.32 15.52 8.70
CA ASN A 226 -23.94 14.29 9.39
C ASN A 226 -23.68 13.13 8.41
N GLU A 227 -24.46 12.99 7.33
CA GLU A 227 -24.21 12.01 6.27
C GLU A 227 -22.86 12.25 5.57
N LEU A 228 -22.57 13.51 5.19
CA LEU A 228 -21.34 13.87 4.49
C LEU A 228 -20.10 13.66 5.39
N GLU A 229 -20.19 14.03 6.67
CA GLU A 229 -19.13 13.78 7.64
C GLU A 229 -18.82 12.29 7.81
N LYS A 230 -19.85 11.43 7.82
CA LYS A 230 -19.64 9.96 7.84
C LYS A 230 -18.92 9.48 6.57
N LYS A 231 -19.33 9.93 5.39
CA LYS A 231 -18.69 9.56 4.13
C LYS A 231 -17.23 9.98 4.07
N LEU A 232 -16.92 11.18 4.56
CA LEU A 232 -15.55 11.69 4.62
C LEU A 232 -14.66 10.81 5.52
N VAL A 233 -15.17 10.42 6.69
CA VAL A 233 -14.47 9.52 7.64
C VAL A 233 -14.20 8.15 7.01
N THR A 234 -15.16 7.58 6.28
CA THR A 234 -14.98 6.29 5.59
C THR A 234 -13.91 6.38 4.48
N LEU A 235 -13.93 7.47 3.68
CA LEU A 235 -12.93 7.70 2.63
C LEU A 235 -11.51 7.84 3.21
N ASP A 236 -11.37 8.61 4.29
CA ASP A 236 -10.10 8.74 5.00
C ASP A 236 -9.59 7.37 5.51
N GLN A 237 -10.48 6.51 6.04
CA GLN A 237 -10.12 5.15 6.47
C GLN A 237 -9.63 4.28 5.32
N GLU A 238 -10.32 4.30 4.18
CA GLU A 238 -9.91 3.54 2.99
C GLU A 238 -8.55 4.01 2.48
N ARG A 239 -8.31 5.33 2.42
CA ARG A 239 -7.03 5.88 1.98
C ARG A 239 -5.89 5.54 2.95
N ILE A 240 -6.11 5.62 4.26
CA ILE A 240 -5.14 5.18 5.27
C ILE A 240 -4.79 3.70 5.08
N LYS A 241 -5.78 2.84 4.80
CA LYS A 241 -5.55 1.40 4.56
C LYS A 241 -4.67 1.18 3.32
N GLN A 242 -4.99 1.83 2.19
CA GLN A 242 -4.22 1.72 0.96
C GLN A 242 -2.77 2.18 1.14
N LEU A 243 -2.55 3.31 1.83
CA LEU A 243 -1.21 3.81 2.12
C LEU A 243 -0.41 2.84 2.99
N LYS A 244 -1.03 2.24 4.02
CA LYS A 244 -0.38 1.22 4.85
C LYS A 244 0.01 -0.04 4.08
N ASP A 245 -0.81 -0.48 3.12
CA ASP A 245 -0.49 -1.65 2.31
C ASP A 245 0.68 -1.34 1.37
N LYS A 246 0.71 -0.14 0.77
CA LYS A 246 1.85 0.33 -0.04
C LYS A 246 3.14 0.49 0.76
N GLU A 247 3.06 0.96 2.02
CA GLU A 247 4.21 1.03 2.93
C GLU A 247 4.83 -0.36 3.18
N LYS A 248 3.99 -1.40 3.35
CA LYS A 248 4.47 -2.79 3.53
C LYS A 248 5.16 -3.32 2.29
N GLU A 249 4.62 -3.05 1.09
CA GLU A 249 5.24 -3.47 -0.17
C GLU A 249 6.62 -2.81 -0.36
N LEU A 250 6.71 -1.50 -0.15
CA LEU A 250 7.98 -0.76 -0.20
C LEU A 250 8.99 -1.30 0.81
N SER A 251 8.56 -1.59 2.04
CA SER A 251 9.43 -2.18 3.07
C SER A 251 9.97 -3.56 2.66
N LYS A 252 9.15 -4.36 1.95
CA LYS A 252 9.59 -5.67 1.42
C LYS A 252 10.65 -5.50 0.34
N ILE A 253 10.44 -4.58 -0.61
CA ILE A 253 11.40 -4.25 -1.67
C ILE A 253 12.72 -3.76 -1.06
N GLU A 254 12.64 -2.88 -0.06
CA GLU A 254 13.83 -2.35 0.60
C GLU A 254 14.64 -3.44 1.31
N LYS A 255 13.98 -4.38 1.99
CA LYS A 255 14.63 -5.56 2.59
C LYS A 255 15.33 -6.42 1.53
N GLU A 256 14.70 -6.65 0.38
CA GLU A 256 15.32 -7.39 -0.72
C GLU A 256 16.57 -6.68 -1.25
N LEU A 257 16.53 -5.35 -1.41
CA LEU A 257 17.68 -4.55 -1.83
C LEU A 257 18.82 -4.61 -0.79
N ILE A 258 18.50 -4.55 0.50
CA ILE A 258 19.50 -4.68 1.58
C ILE A 258 20.16 -6.07 1.57
N ASN A 259 19.38 -7.13 1.35
CA ASN A 259 19.92 -8.49 1.29
C ASN A 259 20.92 -8.65 0.13
N LYS A 260 20.59 -8.13 -1.06
CA LYS A 260 21.50 -8.14 -2.23
C LYS A 260 22.82 -7.41 -1.95
N LEU A 261 22.75 -6.24 -1.30
CA LEU A 261 23.94 -5.49 -0.90
C LEU A 261 24.80 -6.28 0.11
N THR A 262 24.16 -7.00 1.03
CA THR A 262 24.83 -7.77 2.09
C THR A 262 25.48 -9.05 1.55
N SER A 263 24.95 -9.64 0.46
CA SER A 263 25.56 -10.79 -0.22
C SER A 263 26.75 -10.44 -1.12
N GLY A 264 27.23 -9.19 -1.10
CA GLY A 264 28.40 -8.74 -1.87
C GLY A 264 28.09 -8.27 -3.30
N GLU A 265 26.81 -8.25 -3.68
CA GLU A 265 26.32 -7.80 -4.99
C GLU A 265 26.24 -6.26 -5.00
N ASN A 266 27.39 -5.58 -5.05
CA ASN A 266 27.44 -4.12 -4.90
C ASN A 266 27.58 -3.41 -6.25
N THR A 267 26.44 -3.12 -6.89
CA THR A 267 26.38 -2.24 -8.06
C THR A 267 25.93 -0.83 -7.62
N LYS A 268 26.51 0.22 -8.22
CA LYS A 268 26.07 1.63 -8.02
C LYS A 268 24.57 1.82 -8.27
N GLU A 269 23.98 0.96 -9.08
CA GLU A 269 22.57 0.99 -9.47
C GLU A 269 21.65 0.57 -8.31
N ILE A 270 21.99 -0.51 -7.57
CA ILE A 270 21.25 -0.95 -6.38
C ILE A 270 21.25 0.13 -5.29
N HIS A 271 22.37 0.84 -5.12
CA HIS A 271 22.45 1.96 -4.18
C HIS A 271 21.50 3.11 -4.56
N LYS A 272 21.47 3.51 -5.84
CA LYS A 272 20.55 4.54 -6.33
C LYS A 272 19.09 4.12 -6.18
N GLU A 273 18.78 2.86 -6.47
CA GLU A 273 17.41 2.33 -6.34
C GLU A 273 16.96 2.33 -4.87
N LYS A 274 17.81 1.90 -3.94
CA LYS A 274 17.53 1.97 -2.50
C LYS A 274 17.25 3.41 -2.07
N GLU A 275 18.09 4.35 -2.48
CA GLU A 275 17.94 5.78 -2.12
C GLU A 275 16.61 6.35 -2.64
N ALA A 276 16.23 6.00 -3.87
CA ALA A 276 14.96 6.40 -4.47
C ALA A 276 13.76 5.79 -3.72
N LYS A 277 13.83 4.51 -3.33
CA LYS A 277 12.77 3.82 -2.59
C LYS A 277 12.63 4.34 -1.16
N GLN A 278 13.74 4.68 -0.50
CA GLN A 278 13.74 5.33 0.81
C GLN A 278 13.08 6.72 0.75
N LYS A 279 13.33 7.49 -0.32
CA LYS A 279 12.67 8.78 -0.52
C LYS A 279 11.16 8.62 -0.73
N GLU A 280 10.74 7.66 -1.56
CA GLU A 280 9.32 7.32 -1.76
C GLU A 280 8.65 6.92 -0.43
N MET A 281 9.34 6.17 0.42
CA MET A 281 8.85 5.80 1.76
C MET A 281 8.66 7.00 2.68
N ASN A 282 9.63 7.94 2.70
CA ASN A 282 9.54 9.14 3.53
C ASN A 282 8.37 10.05 3.12
N GLU A 283 8.14 10.21 1.81
CA GLU A 283 6.99 10.97 1.27
C GLU A 283 5.66 10.32 1.67
N LEU A 284 5.57 8.99 1.57
CA LEU A 284 4.39 8.22 1.95
C LEU A 284 4.10 8.32 3.45
N GLN A 285 5.12 8.22 4.31
CA GLN A 285 4.96 8.40 5.76
C GLN A 285 4.50 9.81 6.14
N GLN A 286 4.98 10.82 5.43
CA GLN A 286 4.53 12.20 5.62
C GLN A 286 3.05 12.36 5.23
N GLU A 287 2.62 11.77 4.11
CA GLU A 287 1.22 11.79 3.69
C GLU A 287 0.32 11.04 4.68
N LEU A 288 0.75 9.85 5.14
CA LEU A 288 0.04 9.03 6.10
C LEU A 288 -0.13 9.76 7.45
N SER A 289 0.90 10.50 7.87
CA SER A 289 0.85 11.37 9.06
C SER A 289 -0.15 12.51 8.90
N ARG A 290 -0.15 13.21 7.75
CA ARG A 290 -1.11 14.29 7.46
C ARG A 290 -2.55 13.79 7.46
N ILE A 291 -2.83 12.67 6.78
CA ILE A 291 -4.18 12.10 6.68
C ILE A 291 -4.65 11.57 8.03
N SER A 292 -3.78 10.87 8.78
CA SER A 292 -4.14 10.36 10.11
C SER A 292 -4.46 11.50 11.09
N ALA A 293 -3.72 12.61 11.03
CA ALA A 293 -4.02 13.80 11.83
C ALA A 293 -5.38 14.41 11.45
N SER A 294 -5.65 14.57 10.14
CA SER A 294 -6.95 15.05 9.64
C SER A 294 -8.11 14.14 10.05
N TYR A 295 -7.95 12.83 9.87
CA TYR A 295 -8.93 11.81 10.25
C TYR A 295 -9.29 11.91 11.73
N ASN A 296 -8.28 11.96 12.60
CA ASN A 296 -8.48 12.08 14.04
C ASN A 296 -9.14 13.42 14.43
N ALA A 297 -8.75 14.52 13.80
CA ALA A 297 -9.36 15.83 14.03
C ALA A 297 -10.85 15.85 13.65
N ASN A 298 -11.20 15.29 12.48
CA ASN A 298 -12.58 15.17 12.01
C ASN A 298 -13.43 14.31 12.94
N ARG A 299 -12.88 13.17 13.40
CA ARG A 299 -13.54 12.26 14.34
C ARG A 299 -13.80 12.94 15.69
N LYS A 300 -12.81 13.64 16.25
CA LYS A 300 -12.97 14.44 17.49
C LYS A 300 -14.03 15.54 17.34
N LYS A 301 -14.02 16.26 16.22
CA LYS A 301 -15.01 17.32 15.92
C LYS A 301 -16.44 16.77 15.89
N ARG A 302 -16.65 15.63 15.22
CA ARG A 302 -17.96 14.95 15.16
C ARG A 302 -18.48 14.58 16.55
N ILE A 303 -17.61 14.01 17.40
CA ILE A 303 -17.98 13.65 18.78
C ILE A 303 -18.35 14.90 19.58
N LEU A 304 -17.55 15.96 19.50
CA LEU A 304 -17.79 17.22 20.21
C LEU A 304 -19.14 17.84 19.81
N ASN A 305 -19.47 17.85 18.53
CA ASN A 305 -20.77 18.33 18.04
C ASN A 305 -21.93 17.53 18.63
N GLN A 306 -21.80 16.20 18.71
CA GLN A 306 -22.82 15.33 19.29
C GLN A 306 -23.02 15.58 20.79
N VAL A 307 -21.92 15.79 21.52
CA VAL A 307 -21.95 16.15 22.95
C VAL A 307 -22.64 17.50 23.15
N ASN A 308 -22.29 18.51 22.36
CA ASN A 308 -22.90 19.83 22.45
C ASN A 308 -24.41 19.79 22.18
N ASN A 309 -24.85 19.01 21.19
CA ASN A 309 -26.27 18.81 20.92
C ASN A 309 -26.98 18.15 22.11
N PHE A 310 -26.40 17.10 22.68
CA PHE A 310 -26.97 16.44 23.86
C PHE A 310 -27.06 17.39 25.07
N LEU A 311 -26.01 18.16 25.35
CA LEU A 311 -26.00 19.13 26.46
C LEU A 311 -27.08 20.21 26.27
N LYS A 312 -27.28 20.68 25.05
CA LYS A 312 -28.33 21.65 24.73
C LYS A 312 -29.71 21.06 25.00
N VAL A 313 -30.01 19.87 24.46
CA VAL A 313 -31.30 19.18 24.68
C VAL A 313 -31.51 18.87 26.16
N LYS A 314 -30.45 18.49 26.89
CA LYS A 314 -30.51 18.28 28.34
C LYS A 314 -30.86 19.57 29.09
N GLY A 315 -30.26 20.71 28.72
CA GLY A 315 -30.57 22.01 29.31
C GLY A 315 -32.03 22.44 29.06
N ASP A 316 -32.50 22.27 27.83
CA ASP A 316 -33.89 22.56 27.45
C ASP A 316 -34.88 21.67 28.23
N PHE A 317 -34.56 20.38 28.38
CA PHE A 317 -35.35 19.44 29.18
C PHE A 317 -35.39 19.79 30.67
N LEU A 318 -34.27 20.20 31.27
CA LEU A 318 -34.23 20.62 32.67
C LEU A 318 -35.10 21.86 32.91
N THR A 319 -35.08 22.82 31.98
CA THR A 319 -35.94 24.00 32.03
C THR A 319 -37.42 23.61 31.92
N LEU A 320 -37.74 22.69 31.01
CA LEU A 320 -39.10 22.14 30.86
C LEU A 320 -39.56 21.41 32.11
N GLN A 321 -38.67 20.65 32.76
CA GLN A 321 -38.95 19.94 34.01
C GLN A 321 -39.28 20.93 35.13
N GLU A 322 -38.50 22.02 35.28
CA GLU A 322 -38.75 23.04 36.30
C GLU A 322 -40.08 23.76 36.07
N GLU A 323 -40.39 24.10 34.81
CA GLU A 323 -41.67 24.69 34.42
C GLU A 323 -42.85 23.74 34.72
N ALA A 324 -42.70 22.46 34.35
CA ALA A 324 -43.71 21.44 34.58
C ALA A 324 -43.97 21.26 36.08
N ILE A 325 -42.93 21.19 36.92
CA ILE A 325 -43.08 21.08 38.38
C ILE A 325 -43.87 22.28 38.93
N LYS A 326 -43.50 23.51 38.56
CA LYS A 326 -44.21 24.73 39.02
C LYS A 326 -45.68 24.72 38.60
N LYS A 327 -45.98 24.33 37.36
CA LYS A 327 -47.36 24.27 36.85
C LYS A 327 -48.18 23.15 37.50
N LEU A 328 -47.58 21.98 37.70
CA LEU A 328 -48.22 20.86 38.39
C LEU A 328 -48.52 21.20 39.85
N GLN A 329 -47.58 21.84 40.56
CA GLN A 329 -47.82 22.34 41.93
C GLN A 329 -48.99 23.32 41.98
N ASN A 330 -49.08 24.28 41.05
CA ASN A 330 -50.22 25.18 40.96
C ASN A 330 -51.53 24.43 40.70
N CYS A 331 -51.53 23.43 39.80
CA CYS A 331 -52.71 22.60 39.55
C CYS A 331 -53.15 21.87 40.84
N CYS A 332 -52.21 21.24 41.55
CA CYS A 332 -52.49 20.55 42.81
C CYS A 332 -53.04 21.52 43.88
N ASN A 333 -52.42 22.68 44.08
CA ASN A 333 -52.88 23.68 45.05
C ASN A 333 -54.31 24.18 44.74
N HIS A 334 -54.64 24.37 43.46
CA HIS A 334 -55.98 24.80 43.03
C HIS A 334 -57.02 23.68 43.16
N LEU A 335 -56.66 22.45 42.82
CA LEU A 335 -57.53 21.27 43.01
C LEU A 335 -57.82 21.05 44.50
N GLU A 336 -56.79 21.10 45.34
CA GLU A 336 -56.89 20.93 46.80
C GLU A 336 -57.72 22.04 47.44
N SER A 337 -57.50 23.31 47.07
CA SER A 337 -58.32 24.42 47.56
C SER A 337 -59.79 24.30 47.15
N SER A 338 -60.10 23.73 45.99
CA SER A 338 -61.48 23.55 45.53
C SER A 338 -62.17 22.39 46.24
N ILE A 339 -61.48 21.27 46.43
CA ILE A 339 -62.00 20.11 47.18
C ILE A 339 -62.25 20.47 48.65
N ASN A 340 -61.37 21.27 49.26
CA ASN A 340 -61.55 21.69 50.66
C ASN A 340 -62.73 22.64 50.85
N LYS A 341 -63.07 23.50 49.87
CA LYS A 341 -64.24 24.40 49.93
C LYS A 341 -65.57 23.66 49.81
N GLU A 342 -65.59 22.54 49.07
CA GLU A 342 -66.78 21.72 48.86
C GLU A 342 -67.14 20.89 50.11
N LYS A 343 -66.15 20.55 50.95
CA LYS A 343 -66.37 19.86 52.23
C LYS A 343 -67.14 20.69 53.26
N ASP A 344 -67.08 22.02 53.16
CA ASP A 344 -67.68 22.95 54.12
C ASP A 344 -69.10 23.41 53.73
N THR A 345 -69.59 23.06 52.52
CA THR A 345 -70.83 23.62 51.96
C THR A 345 -71.69 22.51 51.31
N ILE A 346 -72.73 22.05 52.00
CA ILE A 346 -73.66 21.01 51.49
C ILE A 346 -74.76 21.70 50.67
N GLY A 347 -74.71 21.61 49.33
CA GLY A 347 -75.80 22.06 48.46
C GLY A 347 -75.59 21.78 46.96
N SER A 348 -76.51 21.03 46.34
CA SER A 348 -76.45 20.44 44.98
C SER A 348 -76.31 21.39 43.77
N ILE A 349 -76.20 22.71 43.97
CA ILE A 349 -75.95 23.69 42.88
C ILE A 349 -74.44 23.99 42.72
N GLU A 350 -73.62 23.71 43.74
CA GLU A 350 -72.16 23.84 43.66
C GLU A 350 -71.49 22.71 42.87
N ASP A 351 -72.02 21.48 42.92
CA ASP A 351 -71.46 20.28 42.26
C ASP A 351 -71.19 20.45 40.74
N ILE A 352 -72.04 21.20 40.02
CA ILE A 352 -71.87 21.45 38.58
C ILE A 352 -70.73 22.45 38.29
N LYS A 353 -70.49 23.41 39.20
CA LYS A 353 -69.36 24.36 39.07
C LYS A 353 -68.06 23.70 39.48
N THR A 354 -68.06 22.85 40.51
CA THR A 354 -66.87 22.11 40.93
C THR A 354 -66.44 21.10 39.86
N SER A 355 -67.37 20.35 39.26
CA SER A 355 -67.03 19.38 38.19
C SER A 355 -66.39 20.04 36.95
N LYS A 356 -66.88 21.21 36.50
CA LYS A 356 -66.25 21.98 35.41
C LYS A 356 -64.87 22.52 35.79
N PHE A 357 -64.68 22.90 37.05
CA PHE A 357 -63.39 23.37 37.55
C PHE A 357 -62.37 22.23 37.62
N ILE A 358 -62.77 21.07 38.15
CA ILE A 358 -61.96 19.86 38.19
C ILE A 358 -61.58 19.40 36.77
N ASP A 359 -62.53 19.42 35.82
CA ASP A 359 -62.27 19.08 34.41
C ASP A 359 -61.22 20.00 33.76
N LYS A 360 -61.26 21.31 34.05
CA LYS A 360 -60.26 22.26 33.54
C LYS A 360 -58.84 21.93 34.02
N TYR A 361 -58.64 21.79 35.33
CA TYR A 361 -57.30 21.52 35.87
C TYR A 361 -56.82 20.11 35.58
N THR A 362 -57.72 19.14 35.42
CA THR A 362 -57.39 17.79 34.94
C THR A 362 -56.84 17.83 33.51
N LYS A 363 -57.49 18.59 32.61
CA LYS A 363 -56.99 18.78 31.23
C LYS A 363 -55.64 19.50 31.20
N GLU A 364 -55.46 20.51 32.05
CA GLU A 364 -54.19 21.23 32.18
C GLU A 364 -53.07 20.29 32.69
N PHE A 365 -53.37 19.47 33.71
CA PHE A 365 -52.45 18.45 34.22
C PHE A 365 -52.02 17.46 33.14
N GLN A 366 -52.98 16.91 32.38
CA GLN A 366 -52.69 16.01 31.26
C GLN A 366 -51.84 16.68 30.18
N SER A 367 -52.13 17.93 29.82
CA SER A 367 -51.35 18.68 28.84
C SER A 367 -49.90 18.89 29.27
N ILE A 368 -49.66 19.19 30.56
CA ILE A 368 -48.32 19.32 31.12
C ILE A 368 -47.55 18.00 31.02
N LEU A 369 -48.20 16.87 31.37
CA LEU A 369 -47.57 15.55 31.28
C LEU A 369 -47.21 15.14 29.86
N VAL A 370 -48.08 15.41 28.88
CA VAL A 370 -47.78 15.15 27.46
C VAL A 370 -46.54 15.92 27.03
N LYS A 371 -46.49 17.24 27.30
CA LYS A 371 -45.35 18.09 26.94
C LYS A 371 -44.05 17.61 27.60
N TYR A 372 -44.11 17.21 28.88
CA TYR A 372 -42.96 16.67 29.59
C TYR A 372 -42.46 15.35 28.99
N ASN A 373 -43.37 14.43 28.68
CA ASN A 373 -43.02 13.14 28.06
C ASN A 373 -42.40 13.31 26.68
N ASP A 374 -42.88 14.26 25.87
CA ASP A 374 -42.29 14.59 24.57
C ASP A 374 -40.83 15.05 24.73
N GLY A 375 -40.55 15.92 25.69
CA GLY A 375 -39.18 16.37 26.01
C GLY A 375 -38.29 15.23 26.50
N LEU A 376 -38.82 14.31 27.32
CA LEU A 376 -38.08 13.14 27.80
C LEU A 376 -37.72 12.18 26.64
N LEU A 377 -38.65 11.99 25.70
CA LEU A 377 -38.42 11.16 24.52
C LEU A 377 -37.30 11.73 23.63
N GLU A 378 -37.28 13.05 23.45
CA GLU A 378 -36.23 13.75 22.70
C GLU A 378 -34.86 13.64 23.38
N LEU A 379 -34.81 13.79 24.71
CA LEU A 379 -33.58 13.59 25.49
C LEU A 379 -33.03 12.17 25.34
N ASN A 380 -33.90 11.16 25.46
CA ASN A 380 -33.51 9.75 25.33
C ASN A 380 -32.97 9.42 23.93
N LYS A 381 -33.59 9.94 22.86
CA LYS A 381 -33.09 9.77 21.48
C LYS A 381 -31.67 10.31 21.34
N ASN A 382 -31.43 11.52 21.86
CA ASN A 382 -30.10 12.14 21.82
C ASN A 382 -29.06 11.38 22.66
N TYR A 383 -29.46 10.86 23.83
CA TYR A 383 -28.62 10.02 24.67
C TYR A 383 -28.15 8.75 23.95
N TYR A 384 -29.06 7.99 23.35
CA TYR A 384 -28.69 6.77 22.61
C TYR A 384 -27.84 7.07 21.38
N SER A 385 -28.13 8.18 20.69
CA SER A 385 -27.31 8.65 19.57
C SER A 385 -25.87 8.96 19.99
N LEU A 386 -25.70 9.69 21.10
CA LEU A 386 -24.38 9.99 21.66
C LEU A 386 -23.66 8.71 22.11
N LYS A 387 -24.35 7.80 22.81
CA LYS A 387 -23.80 6.52 23.25
C LYS A 387 -23.26 5.69 22.08
N ASN A 388 -24.02 5.59 20.98
CA ASN A 388 -23.58 4.87 19.79
C ASN A 388 -22.32 5.49 19.18
N VAL A 389 -22.28 6.82 19.03
CA VAL A 389 -21.10 7.53 18.52
C VAL A 389 -19.91 7.31 19.44
N VAL A 390 -20.06 7.40 20.77
CA VAL A 390 -18.96 7.16 21.71
C VAL A 390 -18.43 5.71 21.59
N GLN A 391 -19.33 4.73 21.43
CA GLN A 391 -18.97 3.32 21.29
C GLN A 391 -18.25 2.99 19.97
N GLU A 392 -18.57 3.67 18.87
CA GLU A 392 -17.83 3.62 17.59
C GLU A 392 -16.42 4.23 17.71
N ASN A 393 -16.14 4.96 18.79
CA ASN A 393 -14.98 5.83 18.94
C ASN A 393 -14.10 5.53 20.17
N LYS A 394 -14.13 4.28 20.68
CA LYS A 394 -13.39 3.83 21.89
C LYS A 394 -11.89 4.08 21.90
N GLU A 395 -11.29 4.19 20.71
CA GLU A 395 -9.85 4.37 20.54
C GLU A 395 -9.39 5.81 20.84
N LEU A 396 -10.33 6.77 20.93
CA LEU A 396 -10.01 8.16 21.22
C LEU A 396 -9.97 8.41 22.72
N GLU A 397 -8.98 9.15 23.18
CA GLU A 397 -8.86 9.64 24.57
C GLU A 397 -10.13 10.35 25.08
N VAL A 398 -10.87 10.99 24.17
CA VAL A 398 -12.15 11.67 24.43
C VAL A 398 -13.24 10.69 24.91
N TYR A 399 -13.14 9.40 24.58
CA TYR A 399 -14.04 8.35 25.06
C TYR A 399 -14.09 8.31 26.60
N LEU A 400 -12.92 8.30 27.25
CA LEU A 400 -12.80 8.21 28.71
C LEU A 400 -13.47 9.39 29.40
N MET A 401 -13.33 10.61 28.86
CA MET A 401 -14.01 11.78 29.41
C MET A 401 -15.53 11.69 29.28
N ILE A 402 -16.05 11.26 28.11
CA ILE A 402 -17.50 11.23 27.88
C ILE A 402 -18.17 10.11 28.68
N GLU A 403 -17.49 8.98 28.88
CA GLU A 403 -18.00 7.88 29.71
C GLU A 403 -18.21 8.33 31.17
N ILE A 404 -17.33 9.19 31.69
CA ILE A 404 -17.48 9.83 33.01
C ILE A 404 -18.70 10.78 33.03
N PHE A 405 -18.99 11.49 31.95
CA PHE A 405 -20.14 12.39 31.86
C PHE A 405 -21.49 11.69 31.68
N LEU A 406 -21.49 10.46 31.15
CA LEU A 406 -22.69 9.66 30.91
C LEU A 406 -23.04 8.74 32.09
N SER A 407 -22.06 8.45 32.95
CA SER A 407 -22.22 7.73 34.23
C SER A 407 -22.75 8.67 35.30
#